data_AF-A0A6G3S4V9-F1
#
_entry.id   AF-A0A6G3S4V9-F1
#
_cell.length_a   1.000
_cell.length_b   1.000
_cell.length_c   1.000
_cell.angle_alpha   90.00
_cell.angle_beta   90.00
_cell.angle_gamma   90.00
#
_symmetry.space_group_name_H-M   'P 1'
#
loop_
_entity.id
_entity.type
_entity.pdbx_description
1 polymer ?
#
loop_
_entity_poly.entity_id
_entity_poly.type
_entity_poly.pdbx_seq_one_letter_code
_entity_poly.pdbx_strand_id
1 'polypeptide(L)' 'MTRADVLVVTGTGTEIGKTVTTAAVAAVAVAAGRSVAVLKPAQTGVAPGEPGDVDEVVRLAGAAVTP' A
#
# COMPACT_ATOMS: atom_id res chain seq x y z
N MET A 1 -10.87 4.38 -20.54
CA MET A 1 -10.29 3.96 -19.25
C MET A 1 -10.43 2.45 -19.17
N THR A 2 -9.34 1.72 -18.97
CA THR A 2 -9.41 0.30 -18.60
C THR A 2 -10.05 0.19 -17.21
N ARG A 3 -10.80 -0.89 -16.97
CA ARG A 3 -11.42 -1.15 -15.67
C ARG A 3 -10.32 -1.40 -14.64
N ALA A 4 -10.26 -0.59 -13.59
CA ALA A 4 -9.36 -0.82 -12.46
C ALA A 4 -10.09 -1.67 -11.42
N ASP A 5 -9.46 -2.76 -10.98
CA ASP A 5 -9.94 -3.55 -9.85
C ASP A 5 -9.46 -2.90 -8.54
N VAL A 6 -10.38 -2.72 -7.59
CA VAL A 6 -10.08 -2.14 -6.27
C VAL A 6 -10.11 -3.25 -5.22
N LEU A 7 -9.00 -3.39 -4.49
CA LEU A 7 -8.90 -4.24 -3.31
C LEU A 7 -8.79 -3.37 -2.07
N VAL A 8 -9.64 -3.61 -1.08
CA VAL A 8 -9.62 -2.91 0.22
C VAL A 8 -9.06 -3.85 1.28
N VAL A 9 -7.96 -3.44 1.93
CA VAL A 9 -7.41 -4.14 3.09
C VAL A 9 -7.97 -3.50 4.36
N THR A 10 -8.79 -4.27 5.09
CA THR A 10 -9.39 -3.87 6.37
C THR A 10 -8.79 -4.68 7.52
N GLY A 11 -9.03 -4.27 8.77
CA GLY A 11 -8.60 -5.01 9.95
C GLY A 11 -9.40 -4.63 11.19
N THR A 12 -9.36 -5.50 12.19
CA THR A 12 -10.15 -5.40 13.44
C THR A 12 -9.59 -4.40 14.46
N GLY A 13 -8.45 -3.79 14.18
CA GLY A 13 -7.77 -2.86 15.08
C GLY A 13 -6.62 -2.12 14.42
N THR A 14 -5.89 -1.34 15.22
CA THR A 14 -4.66 -0.65 14.83
C THR A 14 -3.45 -1.57 14.94
N GLU A 15 -2.36 -1.27 14.25
CA GLU A 15 -1.06 -1.97 14.39
C GLU A 15 -1.04 -3.50 14.17
N ILE A 16 -2.15 -4.10 13.73
CA ILE A 16 -2.26 -5.54 13.43
C ILE A 16 -1.69 -5.96 12.06
N GLY A 17 -0.79 -5.18 11.46
CA GLY A 17 -0.11 -5.57 10.21
C GLY A 17 -0.84 -5.29 8.90
N LYS A 18 -1.79 -4.34 8.86
CA LYS A 18 -2.47 -3.92 7.61
C LYS A 18 -1.48 -3.41 6.56
N THR A 19 -0.54 -2.56 6.95
CA THR A 19 0.47 -1.97 6.05
C THR A 19 1.35 -3.05 5.41
N VAL A 20 1.84 -4.00 6.22
CA VAL A 20 2.64 -5.14 5.73
C VAL A 20 1.81 -6.05 4.81
N THR A 21 0.56 -6.32 5.15
CA THR A 21 -0.36 -7.10 4.31
C THR A 21 -0.58 -6.43 2.95
N THR A 22 -0.80 -5.12 2.92
CA THR A 22 -0.92 -4.33 1.69
C THR A 22 0.35 -4.42 0.85
N ALA A 23 1.53 -4.30 1.48
CA ALA A 23 2.80 -4.42 0.78
C ALA A 23 3.00 -5.80 0.15
N ALA A 24 2.66 -6.88 0.87
CA ALA A 24 2.76 -8.24 0.34
C ALA A 24 1.87 -8.44 -0.89
N VAL A 25 0.61 -7.97 -0.83
CA VAL A 25 -0.31 -8.06 -1.99
C VAL A 25 0.20 -7.22 -3.16
N ALA A 26 0.69 -6.01 -2.89
CA ALA A 26 1.26 -5.13 -3.92
C ALA A 26 2.48 -5.78 -4.60
N ALA A 27 3.40 -6.36 -3.81
CA ALA A 27 4.59 -7.03 -4.31
C ALA A 27 4.23 -8.20 -5.25
N VAL A 28 3.26 -9.03 -4.86
CA VAL A 28 2.80 -10.16 -5.69
C VAL A 28 2.15 -9.65 -6.98
N ALA A 29 1.31 -8.61 -6.91
CA ALA A 29 0.66 -8.05 -8.09
C ALA A 29 1.66 -7.39 -9.06
N VAL A 30 2.66 -6.67 -8.53
CA VAL A 30 3.78 -6.13 -9.31
C VAL A 30 4.59 -7.25 -9.96
N ALA A 31 4.94 -8.30 -9.21
CA ALA A 31 5.65 -9.46 -9.74
C ALA A 31 4.87 -10.19 -10.84
N ALA A 32 3.54 -10.12 -10.80
CA ALA A 32 2.64 -10.61 -11.85
C ALA A 32 2.48 -9.65 -13.05
N GLY A 33 3.25 -8.56 -13.12
CA GLY A 33 3.23 -7.59 -14.22
C GLY A 33 2.05 -6.62 -14.20
N ARG A 34 1.35 -6.48 -13.07
CA ARG A 34 0.22 -5.54 -12.95
C ARG A 34 0.72 -4.14 -12.59
N SER A 35 0.07 -3.12 -13.13
CA SER A 35 0.18 -1.75 -12.61
C SER A 35 -0.54 -1.66 -11.26
N VAL A 36 0.16 -1.24 -10.21
CA VAL A 36 -0.38 -1.16 -8.84
C VAL A 36 -0.20 0.25 -8.30
N ALA A 37 -1.29 0.82 -7.80
CA ALA A 37 -1.27 2.00 -6.94
C ALA A 37 -1.76 1.61 -5.54
N VAL A 38 -1.13 2.17 -4.51
CA VAL A 38 -1.54 1.95 -3.12
C VAL A 38 -1.90 3.28 -2.50
N LEU A 39 -3.14 3.38 -2.02
CA LEU A 39 -3.67 4.60 -1.42
C LEU A 39 -3.92 4.38 0.08
N LYS A 40 -3.47 5.34 0.90
CA LYS A 40 -3.92 5.51 2.28
C LYS A 40 -4.65 6.85 2.39
N PRO A 41 -6.00 6.89 2.28
CA PRO A 41 -6.74 8.16 2.21
C PRO A 41 -6.62 9.02 3.48
N ALA A 42 -6.38 8.38 4.62
CA ALA A 42 -6.18 9.02 5.91
C ALA A 42 -4.96 8.42 6.60
N GLN A 43 -3.94 9.24 6.81
CA GLN A 43 -2.76 8.94 7.61
C GLN A 43 -2.81 9.75 8.90
N THR A 44 -2.53 9.12 10.03
CA THR A 44 -2.44 9.76 11.34
C THR A 44 -1.12 9.39 12.01
N GLY A 45 -0.68 10.18 13.01
CA GLY A 45 0.49 9.84 13.82
C GLY A 45 1.83 9.96 13.09
N VAL A 46 1.88 10.67 11.97
CA VAL A 46 3.08 10.92 11.15
C VAL A 46 3.19 12.43 10.95
N ALA A 47 4.37 13.01 11.21
CA ALA A 47 4.59 14.44 11.00
C ALA A 47 4.76 14.76 9.49
N PRO A 48 4.56 16.02 9.09
CA PRO A 48 4.83 16.42 7.71
C PRO A 48 6.26 16.07 7.29
N GLY A 49 6.41 15.33 6.19
CA GLY A 49 7.70 14.91 5.64
C GLY A 49 8.28 13.63 6.24
N GLU A 50 7.64 13.05 7.27
CA GLU A 50 8.00 11.72 7.76
C GLU A 50 7.36 10.62 6.88
N PRO A 51 8.04 9.47 6.69
CA PRO A 51 7.48 8.35 5.94
C PRO A 51 6.18 7.82 6.57
N GLY A 52 5.13 7.67 5.78
CA GLY A 52 3.84 7.10 6.18
C GLY A 52 3.66 5.64 5.75
N ASP A 53 2.42 5.15 5.86
CA ASP A 53 2.08 3.76 5.50
C ASP A 53 2.38 3.45 4.03
N VAL A 54 2.16 4.41 3.12
CA VAL A 54 2.40 4.22 1.69
C VAL A 54 3.90 4.13 1.38
N ASP A 55 4.72 4.96 2.03
CA ASP A 55 6.18 4.89 1.90
C ASP A 55 6.71 3.53 2.39
N GLU A 56 6.15 3.02 3.48
CA GLU A 56 6.48 1.68 4.00
C GLU A 56 6.08 0.57 3.02
N VAL A 57 4.93 0.71 2.35
CA VAL A 57 4.53 -0.21 1.28
C VAL A 57 5.51 -0.15 0.11
N VAL A 58 5.90 1.03 -0.36
CA VAL A 58 6.88 1.19 -1.44
C VAL A 58 8.24 0.59 -1.03
N ARG A 59 8.68 0.81 0.21
CA ARG A 59 9.92 0.25 0.74
C ARG A 59 9.92 -1.28 0.75
N LEU A 60 8.79 -1.90 1.08
CA LEU A 60 8.66 -3.36 1.18
C LEU A 60 8.32 -4.03 -0.16
N ALA A 61 7.50 -3.41 -1.00
CA ALA A 61 6.99 -3.97 -2.25
C ALA A 61 7.83 -3.59 -3.49
N GLY A 62 8.66 -2.55 -3.38
CA GLY A 62 9.55 -2.06 -4.43
C GLY A 62 9.00 -0.84 -5.18
N ALA A 63 9.91 -0.17 -5.90
CA ALA A 63 9.68 1.12 -6.55
C ALA A 63 8.68 1.11 -7.72
N ALA A 64 8.20 -0.06 -8.14
CA ALA A 64 7.18 -0.19 -9.18
C ALA A 64 5.75 0.08 -8.66
N VAL A 65 5.56 0.16 -7.33
CA VAL A 65 4.31 0.60 -6.73
C VAL A 65 4.17 2.11 -6.87
N THR A 66 3.04 2.57 -7.39
CA THR A 66 2.69 4.00 -7.38
C THR A 66 2.11 4.37 -6.01
N PRO A 67 2.70 5.33 -5.27
CA PRO A 67 2.19 5.80 -3.99
C PRO A 67 0.96 6.70 -4.13
#